data_AF-A0A0C3ECM1-F1
#
_entry.id   AF-A0A0C3ECM1-F1
#
_cell.length_a   1.000
_cell.length_b   1.000
_cell.length_c   1.000
_cell.angle_alpha   90.00
_cell.angle_beta   90.00
_cell.angle_gamma   90.00
#
_symmetry.space_group_name_H-M   'P 1'
#
loop_
_entity.id
_entity.type
_entity.pdbx_description
1 polymer ?
#
loop_
_entity_poly.entity_id
_entity_poly.type
_entity_poly.pdbx_seq_one_letter_code
_entity_poly.pdbx_strand_id
1 'polypeptide(L)'
;MDDQEIPMILPPFDLLFLPPGTYGISYDISTSKTENNLPEGRRITQRAVAHGEVERRLQSGGFRWIRSSYWICDDTHAVDAYWMALTLSWPLSKPECTVNNVKIHYISNQTFSIDV
;
A
#
# COMPACT_ATOMS: atom_id res chain seq x y z
N MET A 1 17.76 -11.87 26.60
CA MET A 1 17.59 -11.86 25.14
C MET A 1 16.12 -12.10 24.96
N ASP A 2 15.34 -11.03 24.79
CA ASP A 2 13.89 -11.19 24.63
C ASP A 2 13.66 -11.80 23.26
N ASP A 3 13.08 -13.01 23.26
CA ASP A 3 12.50 -13.62 22.08
C ASP A 3 11.37 -12.71 21.62
N GLN A 4 11.68 -11.75 20.75
CA GLN A 4 10.66 -10.97 20.05
C GLN A 4 9.88 -11.96 19.19
N GLU A 5 8.76 -12.46 19.72
CA GLU A 5 7.74 -13.14 18.95
C GLU A 5 7.33 -12.22 17.81
N ILE A 6 7.86 -12.48 16.62
CA ILE A 6 7.39 -11.83 15.40
C ILE A 6 5.97 -12.34 15.22
N PRO A 7 4.92 -11.50 15.34
CA PRO A 7 3.56 -11.96 15.17
C PRO A 7 3.44 -12.58 13.78
N MET A 8 3.02 -13.84 13.73
CA MET A 8 2.77 -14.54 12.47
C MET A 8 1.53 -13.94 11.84
N ILE A 9 1.72 -12.94 10.98
CA ILE A 9 0.64 -12.30 10.24
C ILE A 9 0.30 -13.19 9.05
N LEU A 10 -0.76 -13.98 9.15
CA LEU A 10 -1.27 -14.80 8.05
C LEU A 10 -2.19 -13.97 7.13
N PRO A 11 -2.18 -14.21 5.81
CA PRO A 11 -3.16 -13.60 4.92
C PRO A 11 -4.58 -14.06 5.28
N PRO A 12 -5.61 -13.21 5.10
CA PRO A 12 -7.00 -13.65 5.16
C PRO A 12 -7.24 -14.84 4.23
N PHE A 13 -7.93 -15.86 4.74
CA PHE A 13 -8.15 -17.11 4.01
C PHE A 13 -8.81 -16.90 2.65
N ASP A 14 -9.73 -15.93 2.53
CA ASP A 14 -10.42 -15.61 1.29
C ASP A 14 -9.47 -15.18 0.16
N LEU A 15 -8.33 -14.55 0.49
CA LEU A 15 -7.35 -14.16 -0.53
C LEU A 15 -6.67 -15.37 -1.18
N LEU A 16 -6.62 -16.53 -0.52
CA LEU A 16 -6.03 -17.74 -1.07
C LEU A 16 -6.87 -18.35 -2.20
N PHE A 17 -8.16 -17.99 -2.29
CA PHE A 17 -9.09 -18.51 -3.29
C PHE A 17 -9.40 -17.52 -4.41
N LEU A 18 -8.88 -16.30 -4.32
CA LEU A 18 -9.05 -15.33 -5.38
C LEU A 18 -8.15 -15.69 -6.58
N PRO A 19 -8.67 -15.56 -7.82
CA PRO A 19 -7.89 -15.89 -9.00
C PRO A 19 -6.73 -14.92 -9.20
N PRO A 20 -5.64 -15.35 -9.87
CA PRO A 20 -4.66 -14.43 -10.41
C PRO A 20 -5.32 -13.39 -11.32
N GLY A 21 -4.81 -12.17 -11.34
CA GLY A 21 -5.34 -11.10 -12.18
C GLY A 21 -4.76 -9.75 -11.83
N THR A 22 -5.49 -8.68 -12.13
CA THR A 22 -5.07 -7.33 -11.79
C THR A 22 -5.51 -6.98 -10.37
N TYR A 23 -4.55 -6.64 -9.52
CA TYR A 23 -4.79 -6.18 -8.16
C TYR A 23 -4.32 -4.76 -7.96
N GLY A 24 -5.10 -3.96 -7.25
CA GLY A 24 -4.77 -2.60 -6.87
C GLY A 24 -4.50 -2.45 -5.37
N ILE A 25 -3.61 -1.54 -5.00
CA ILE A 25 -3.39 -1.11 -3.61
C ILE A 25 -3.70 0.37 -3.50
N SER A 26 -4.51 0.74 -2.51
CA SER A 26 -4.72 2.13 -2.10
C SER A 26 -4.33 2.34 -0.65
N TYR A 27 -3.86 3.54 -0.31
CA TYR A 27 -3.47 3.88 1.06
C TYR A 27 -3.64 5.37 1.35
N ASP A 28 -3.67 5.72 2.63
CA ASP A 28 -3.54 7.09 3.11
C ASP A 28 -2.24 7.25 3.87
N ILE A 29 -1.60 8.43 3.77
CA ILE A 29 -0.48 8.79 4.66
C ILE A 29 -1.00 9.85 5.62
N SER A 30 -1.01 9.50 6.89
CA SER A 30 -1.22 10.46 7.97
C SER A 30 0.12 10.94 8.48
N THR A 31 0.18 12.21 8.83
CA THR A 31 1.24 12.76 9.65
C THR A 31 0.71 12.95 11.07
N SER A 32 1.50 12.57 12.07
CA SER A 32 1.05 12.56 13.47
C SER A 32 0.60 13.95 13.97
N LYS A 33 -0.32 14.00 14.95
CA LYS A 33 -0.91 15.24 15.50
C LYS A 33 0.11 16.28 16.01
N THR A 34 1.35 15.89 16.30
CA THR A 34 2.43 16.80 16.71
C THR A 34 2.87 17.73 15.58
N GLU A 35 2.48 17.47 14.32
CA GLU A 35 2.71 18.36 13.17
C GLU A 35 1.84 19.62 13.12
N ASN A 36 0.74 19.72 13.88
CA ASN A 36 0.02 21.00 13.97
C ASN A 36 0.94 22.13 14.48
N ASN A 37 2.07 21.78 15.09
CA ASN A 37 3.08 22.69 15.61
C ASN A 37 4.35 22.81 14.72
N LEU A 38 4.43 22.07 13.60
CA LEU A 38 5.59 22.14 12.70
C LEU A 38 5.40 23.22 11.63
N PRO A 39 6.45 23.98 11.25
CA PRO A 39 6.38 24.92 10.15
C PRO A 39 5.93 24.21 8.86
N GLU A 40 5.04 24.85 8.11
CA GLU A 40 4.38 24.27 6.94
C GLU A 40 5.35 23.66 5.92
N GLY A 41 6.51 24.29 5.70
CA GLY A 41 7.55 23.76 4.82
C GLY A 41 8.14 22.41 5.26
N ARG A 42 8.31 22.19 6.57
CA ARG A 42 8.87 20.93 7.10
C ARG A 42 7.89 19.76 6.96
N ARG A 43 6.60 20.04 7.16
CA ARG A 43 5.50 19.09 6.94
C ARG A 43 5.45 18.62 5.48
N ILE A 44 5.52 19.56 4.54
CA ILE A 44 5.50 19.23 3.10
C ILE A 44 6.67 18.32 2.73
N THR A 45 7.87 18.62 3.23
CA THR A 45 9.06 17.79 2.98
C THR A 45 8.92 16.39 3.58
N GLN A 46 8.45 16.25 4.83
CA GLN A 46 8.27 14.95 5.47
C GLN A 46 7.27 14.09 4.71
N ARG A 47 6.14 14.67 4.30
CA ARG A 47 5.12 13.98 3.51
C ARG A 47 5.66 13.53 2.15
N ALA A 48 6.43 14.38 1.45
CA ALA A 48 7.02 14.01 0.16
C ALA A 48 8.00 12.83 0.29
N VAL A 49 8.82 12.80 1.34
CA VAL A 49 9.72 11.67 1.62
C VAL A 49 8.93 10.39 1.92
N ALA A 50 7.89 10.47 2.74
CA ALA A 50 7.03 9.33 3.07
C ALA A 50 6.34 8.75 1.82
N HIS A 51 5.81 9.62 0.95
CA HIS A 51 5.27 9.17 -0.34
C HIS A 51 6.35 8.48 -1.16
N GLY A 52 7.50 9.12 -1.41
CA GLY A 52 8.58 8.53 -2.21
C GLY A 52 9.08 7.16 -1.70
N GLU A 53 9.07 6.95 -0.37
CA GLU A 53 9.41 5.64 0.20
C GLU A 53 8.34 4.58 -0.09
N VAL A 54 7.05 4.92 0.03
CA VAL A 54 5.94 4.02 -0.32
C VAL A 54 5.96 3.70 -1.82
N GLU A 55 6.19 4.71 -2.67
CA GLU A 55 6.30 4.52 -4.12
C GLU A 55 7.42 3.54 -4.46
N ARG A 56 8.60 3.70 -3.84
CA ARG A 56 9.73 2.79 -4.05
C ARG A 56 9.40 1.35 -3.63
N ARG A 57 8.71 1.16 -2.49
CA ARG A 57 8.27 -0.17 -2.04
C ARG A 57 7.33 -0.81 -3.06
N LEU A 58 6.28 -0.09 -3.49
CA LEU A 58 5.31 -0.58 -4.46
C LEU A 58 5.94 -0.90 -5.82
N GLN A 59 6.80 -0.02 -6.33
CA GLN A 59 7.53 -0.26 -7.58
C GLN A 59 8.42 -1.50 -7.50
N SER A 60 9.09 -1.73 -6.37
CA SER A 60 9.90 -2.94 -6.17
C SER A 60 9.06 -4.23 -6.16
N GLY A 61 7.76 -4.10 -5.85
CA GLY A 61 6.77 -5.17 -5.96
C GLY A 61 6.11 -5.30 -7.32
N GLY A 62 6.54 -4.55 -8.34
CA GLY A 62 5.94 -4.58 -9.67
C GLY A 62 4.63 -3.79 -9.82
N PHE A 63 4.26 -3.00 -8.81
CA PHE A 63 3.08 -2.14 -8.89
C PHE A 63 3.39 -0.86 -9.68
N ARG A 64 2.53 -0.55 -10.64
CA ARG A 64 2.55 0.70 -11.41
C ARG A 64 1.59 1.72 -10.83
N TRP A 65 2.04 2.97 -10.81
CA TRP A 65 1.22 4.11 -10.39
C TRP A 65 0.11 4.37 -11.40
N ILE A 66 -1.10 4.63 -10.92
CA ILE A 66 -2.24 5.06 -11.75
C ILE A 66 -2.60 6.52 -11.46
N ARG A 67 -2.91 6.82 -10.20
CA ARG A 67 -3.17 8.19 -9.74
C ARG A 67 -3.12 8.26 -8.22
N SER A 68 -2.66 9.40 -7.70
CA SER A 68 -2.66 9.67 -6.26
C SER A 68 -2.05 8.49 -5.48
N SER A 69 -2.71 7.99 -4.43
CA SER A 69 -2.28 6.81 -3.68
C SER A 69 -2.79 5.47 -4.25
N TYR A 70 -3.16 5.38 -5.54
CA TYR A 70 -3.68 4.16 -6.16
C TYR A 70 -2.69 3.56 -7.17
N TRP A 71 -2.39 2.29 -6.94
CA TRP A 71 -1.36 1.50 -7.64
C TRP A 71 -1.93 0.18 -8.08
N ILE A 72 -1.49 -0.36 -9.21
CA ILE A 72 -1.97 -1.66 -9.71
C ILE A 72 -0.84 -2.56 -10.17
N CYS A 73 -1.03 -3.87 -10.10
CA CYS A 73 -0.13 -4.89 -10.62
C CYS A 73 -0.97 -5.90 -11.40
N ASP A 74 -0.58 -6.13 -12.65
CA ASP A 74 -1.22 -7.10 -13.54
C ASP A 74 -0.60 -8.48 -13.31
N ASP A 75 -1.35 -9.55 -13.60
CA ASP A 75 -0.89 -10.94 -13.51
C ASP A 75 -0.30 -11.32 -12.13
N THR A 76 -0.87 -10.81 -11.04
CA THR A 76 -0.43 -11.07 -9.67
C THR A 76 -1.46 -11.88 -8.88
N HIS A 77 -1.03 -12.58 -7.83
CA HIS A 77 -1.94 -13.25 -6.89
C HIS A 77 -2.38 -12.28 -5.80
N ALA A 78 -3.59 -12.48 -5.27
CA ALA A 78 -4.09 -11.70 -4.13
C ALA A 78 -3.15 -11.75 -2.91
N VAL A 79 -2.48 -12.89 -2.69
CA VAL A 79 -1.50 -13.07 -1.61
C VAL A 79 -0.26 -12.20 -1.81
N ASP A 80 0.22 -12.07 -3.03
CA ASP A 80 1.39 -11.23 -3.33
C ASP A 80 1.05 -9.75 -3.12
N ALA A 81 -0.14 -9.34 -3.57
CA ALA A 81 -0.67 -8.01 -3.29
C ALA A 81 -0.87 -7.77 -1.78
N TYR A 82 -1.26 -8.80 -1.02
CA TYR A 82 -1.37 -8.73 0.43
C TYR A 82 -0.02 -8.52 1.11
N TRP A 83 0.98 -9.31 0.76
CA TRP A 83 2.32 -9.13 1.33
C TRP A 83 2.87 -7.75 0.99
N MET A 84 2.64 -7.28 -0.23
CA MET A 84 3.03 -5.94 -0.62
C MET A 84 2.33 -4.86 0.22
N ALA A 85 1.01 -4.97 0.39
CA ALA A 85 0.23 -4.07 1.25
C ALA A 85 0.73 -4.11 2.71
N LEU A 86 1.10 -5.29 3.22
CA LEU A 86 1.66 -5.43 4.55
C LEU A 86 3.00 -4.71 4.71
N THR A 87 3.86 -4.71 3.68
CA THR A 87 5.12 -3.95 3.73
C THR A 87 4.91 -2.45 3.90
N LEU A 88 3.73 -1.91 3.54
CA LEU A 88 3.42 -0.49 3.75
C LEU A 88 3.12 -0.18 5.22
N SER A 89 2.74 -1.19 6.00
CA SER A 89 2.49 -1.06 7.44
C SER A 89 3.79 -1.09 8.25
N TRP A 90 4.91 -1.45 7.63
CA TRP A 90 6.22 -1.38 8.28
C TRP A 90 6.69 0.06 8.44
N PRO A 91 7.44 0.35 9.53
CA PRO A 91 7.94 1.69 9.81
C PRO A 91 8.56 2.33 8.56
N LEU A 92 8.13 3.55 8.27
CA LEU A 92 8.80 4.40 7.30
C LEU A 92 10.09 4.94 7.91
N SER A 93 11.01 5.39 7.07
CA SER A 93 12.20 6.14 7.49
C SER A 93 11.86 7.41 8.28
N LYS A 94 10.63 7.91 8.16
CA LYS A 94 10.07 9.00 8.96
C LYS A 94 9.05 8.47 9.97
N PRO A 95 9.37 8.43 11.27
CA PRO A 95 8.47 7.89 12.29
C PRO A 95 7.22 8.74 12.53
N GLU A 96 7.24 10.01 12.09
CA GLU A 96 6.13 10.96 12.22
C GLU A 96 5.04 10.73 11.16
N CYS A 97 5.35 9.94 10.12
CA CYS A 97 4.44 9.57 9.04
C CYS A 97 4.02 8.12 9.21
N THR A 98 2.72 7.85 9.08
CA THR A 98 2.17 6.50 9.17
C THR A 98 1.27 6.25 7.98
N VAL A 99 1.45 5.11 7.33
CA VAL A 99 0.54 4.63 6.29
C VAL A 99 -0.65 3.97 6.97
N ASN A 100 -1.85 4.42 6.63
CA ASN A 100 -3.11 3.94 7.18
C ASN A 100 -4.09 3.60 6.05
N ASN A 101 -5.22 2.98 6.42
CA ASN A 101 -6.33 2.72 5.49
C ASN A 101 -5.88 1.97 4.21
N VAL A 102 -4.92 1.05 4.36
CA VAL A 102 -4.42 0.24 3.26
C VAL A 102 -5.50 -0.73 2.81
N LYS A 103 -5.80 -0.73 1.51
CA LYS A 103 -6.82 -1.61 0.91
C LYS A 103 -6.27 -2.27 -0.34
N ILE A 104 -6.71 -3.50 -0.57
CA ILE A 104 -6.44 -4.27 -1.78
C ILE A 104 -7.74 -4.30 -2.59
N HIS A 105 -7.63 -4.08 -3.90
CA HIS A 105 -8.74 -4.04 -4.84
C HIS A 105 -8.51 -5.14 -5.88
N TYR A 106 -9.51 -5.95 -6.16
CA TYR A 106 -9.47 -6.84 -7.32
C TYR A 106 -10.12 -6.13 -8.51
N ILE A 107 -9.38 -5.99 -9.60
CA ILE A 107 -9.86 -5.35 -10.83
C ILE A 107 -10.25 -6.45 -11.79
N SER A 108 -11.56 -6.66 -11.93
CA SER A 108 -12.13 -7.59 -12.90
C SER A 108 -11.78 -7.14 -14.32
N ASN A 109 -11.26 -8.07 -15.13
CA ASN A 109 -11.03 -7.89 -16.57
C ASN A 109 -12.30 -8.19 -17.40
N GLN A 110 -13.48 -8.18 -16.77
CA GLN A 110 -14.75 -8.38 -17.47
C GLN A 110 -14.99 -7.25 -18.48
N THR A 111 -15.00 -7.63 -19.75
CA THR A 111 -15.37 -6.77 -20.87
C THR A 111 -16.82 -7.04 -21.24
N PHE A 112 -17.61 -5.98 -21.46
CA PHE A 112 -18.98 -6.08 -21.96
C PHE A 112 -19.02 -5.51 -23.37
N SER A 113 -19.59 -6.25 -24.31
CA SER A 113 -19.90 -5.72 -25.63
C SER A 113 -21.12 -4.80 -25.52
N ILE A 114 -21.02 -3.61 -26.12
CA ILE A 114 -22.17 -2.73 -26.33
C ILE A 114 -22.51 -2.86 -27.80
N ASP A 115 -23.64 -3.49 -28.11
CA ASP A 115 -24.18 -3.50 -29.47
C ASP A 115 -24.75 -2.10 -29.75
N VAL A 116 -24.21 -1.40 -30.74
CA VAL A 116 -24.66 -0.08 -31.24
C VAL A 116 -25.35 -0.25 -32.58
#